data_AF-A0A3D5AEU2-F1
#
_entry.id   AF-A0A3D5AEU2-F1
#
_cell.length_a   1.000
_cell.length_b   1.000
_cell.length_c   1.000
_cell.angle_alpha   90.00
_cell.angle_beta   90.00
_cell.angle_gamma   90.00
#
_symmetry.space_group_name_H-M   'P 1'
#
loop_
_entity.id
_entity.type
_entity.pdbx_description
1 polymer ?
#
loop_
_entity_poly.entity_id
_entity_poly.type
_entity_poly.pdbx_seq_one_letter_code
_entity_poly.pdbx_strand_id
1 'polypeptide(L)'
;MKSKMISTLEEWLPEFRSWISDQKLGDDTITDYIVLRKLAEECLKKINSGNEYEYADAGEIAKVVNLIYQGGNQYIRNAIENEFLTKLSTEESPASLKKHLDILPKELRKEYLKTILEN
;
A
#
# COMPACT_ATOMS: atom_id res chain seq x y z
N MET A 1 16.56 -9.77 8.81
CA MET A 1 17.17 -9.97 7.47
C MET A 1 16.20 -9.33 6.52
N LYS A 2 16.56 -8.30 5.73
CA LYS A 2 15.53 -7.49 5.03
C LYS A 2 14.53 -8.36 4.28
N SER A 3 13.23 -8.12 4.49
CA SER A 3 12.16 -8.87 3.83
C SER A 3 12.19 -8.59 2.32
N LYS A 4 11.73 -9.56 1.51
CA LYS A 4 11.59 -9.39 0.05
C LYS A 4 10.69 -8.20 -0.30
N MET A 5 9.69 -7.92 0.53
CA MET A 5 8.81 -6.75 0.40
C MET A 5 9.61 -5.47 0.54
N ILE A 6 10.36 -5.33 1.63
CA ILE A 6 11.21 -4.16 1.90
C ILE A 6 12.21 -3.95 0.77
N SER A 7 12.90 -5.00 0.32
CA SER A 7 13.84 -4.90 -0.80
C SER A 7 13.17 -4.39 -2.09
N THR A 8 11.96 -4.86 -2.39
CA THR A 8 11.19 -4.40 -3.56
C THR A 8 10.80 -2.93 -3.41
N LEU A 9 10.36 -2.51 -2.22
CA LEU A 9 10.02 -1.11 -1.96
C LEU A 9 11.24 -0.18 -2.09
N GLU A 10 12.41 -0.57 -1.57
CA GLU A 10 13.62 0.25 -1.67
C GLU A 10 14.13 0.41 -3.12
N GLU A 11 13.87 -0.58 -3.97
CA GLU A 11 14.23 -0.57 -5.38
C GLU A 11 13.29 0.34 -6.19
N TRP A 12 11.98 0.22 -5.97
CA TRP A 12 10.96 0.87 -6.80
C TRP A 12 10.48 2.23 -6.23
N LEU A 13 10.62 2.46 -4.93
CA LEU A 13 10.22 3.69 -4.23
C LEU A 13 11.32 4.17 -3.26
N PRO A 14 12.48 4.59 -3.80
CA PRO A 14 13.67 4.91 -2.99
C PRO A 14 13.45 6.04 -1.97
N GLU A 15 12.47 6.91 -2.20
CA GLU A 15 12.07 7.98 -1.29
C GLU A 15 11.55 7.48 0.07
N PHE A 16 11.05 6.24 0.14
CA PHE A 16 10.54 5.64 1.39
C PHE A 16 11.60 4.86 2.18
N ARG A 17 12.87 4.84 1.73
CA ARG A 17 13.97 4.17 2.45
C ARG A 17 14.17 4.67 3.88
N SER A 18 13.88 5.94 4.14
CA SER A 18 13.95 6.51 5.49
C SER A 18 13.01 5.79 6.46
N TRP A 19 11.82 5.39 6.01
CA TRP A 19 10.83 4.70 6.84
C TRP A 19 11.27 3.32 7.29
N ILE A 20 12.16 2.68 6.53
CA ILE A 20 12.74 1.37 6.81
C ILE A 20 13.96 1.50 7.72
N SER A 21 14.75 2.55 7.53
CA SER A 21 16.01 2.80 8.25
C SER A 21 15.79 3.16 9.73
N ASP A 22 14.68 3.86 10.02
CA ASP A 22 14.34 4.32 11.37
C ASP A 22 13.77 3.20 12.27
N GLN A 23 13.43 2.05 11.70
CA GLN A 23 12.80 0.93 12.40
C GLN A 23 13.87 -0.04 12.89
N LYS A 24 14.48 0.23 14.06
CA LYS A 24 15.27 -0.79 14.79
C LYS A 24 14.36 -1.82 15.49
N LEU A 25 13.35 -2.33 14.80
CA LEU A 25 12.51 -3.40 15.31
C LEU A 25 13.17 -4.71 14.90
N GLY A 26 13.49 -5.56 15.89
CA GLY A 26 14.15 -6.85 15.66
C GLY A 26 13.29 -7.89 14.92
N ASP A 27 12.08 -7.51 14.47
CA ASP A 27 11.14 -8.36 13.77
C ASP A 27 10.79 -7.77 12.39
N ASP A 28 11.19 -8.50 11.35
CA ASP A 28 10.95 -8.14 9.95
C ASP A 28 9.43 -8.08 9.65
N THR A 29 8.61 -8.87 10.36
CA THR A 29 7.14 -8.94 10.23
C THR A 29 6.47 -7.64 10.66
N ILE A 30 6.85 -7.14 11.85
CA ILE A 30 6.32 -5.89 12.39
C ILE A 30 6.72 -4.72 11.48
N THR A 31 7.96 -4.75 10.98
CA THR A 31 8.46 -3.75 10.04
C THR A 31 7.63 -3.75 8.76
N ASP A 32 7.28 -4.93 8.22
CA ASP A 32 6.45 -5.03 7.02
C ASP A 32 5.08 -4.33 7.22
N TYR A 33 4.41 -4.64 8.34
CA TYR A 33 3.10 -4.06 8.67
C TYR A 33 3.16 -2.53 8.78
N ILE A 34 4.15 -2.00 9.51
CA ILE A 34 4.25 -0.54 9.70
C ILE A 34 4.58 0.17 8.37
N VAL A 35 5.43 -0.41 7.53
CA VAL A 35 5.77 0.16 6.22
C VAL A 35 4.54 0.17 5.32
N LEU A 36 3.77 -0.92 5.26
CA LEU A 36 2.53 -0.98 4.50
C LEU A 36 1.50 0.04 4.98
N ARG A 37 1.37 0.22 6.29
CA ARG A 37 0.48 1.23 6.88
C ARG A 37 0.87 2.65 6.45
N LYS A 38 2.16 3.00 6.54
CA LYS A 38 2.68 4.31 6.10
C LYS A 38 2.50 4.54 4.61
N LEU A 39 2.71 3.50 3.79
CA LEU A 39 2.45 3.57 2.35
C LEU A 39 0.98 3.86 2.05
N ALA A 40 0.06 3.25 2.79
CA ALA A 40 -1.37 3.48 2.64
C ALA A 40 -1.74 4.93 2.97
N GLU A 41 -1.20 5.45 4.07
CA GLU A 41 -1.40 6.84 4.52
C GLU A 41 -0.86 7.85 3.49
N GLU A 42 0.35 7.64 2.97
CA GLU A 42 0.91 8.53 1.95
C GLU A 42 0.18 8.40 0.61
N CYS A 43 -0.24 7.20 0.22
CA CYS A 43 -1.07 6.98 -0.96
C CYS A 43 -2.38 7.77 -0.86
N LEU A 44 -3.10 7.66 0.27
CA LEU A 44 -4.34 8.41 0.51
C LEU A 44 -4.12 9.92 0.52
N LYS A 45 -3.05 10.39 1.16
CA LYS A 45 -2.70 11.81 1.18
C LYS A 45 -2.50 12.35 -0.24
N LYS A 46 -1.79 11.60 -1.08
CA LYS A 46 -1.56 11.93 -2.50
C LYS A 46 -2.83 11.86 -3.34
N ILE A 47 -3.71 10.88 -3.11
CA ILE A 47 -5.03 10.79 -3.75
C ILE A 47 -5.89 12.03 -3.45
N ASN A 48 -5.83 12.51 -2.21
CA ASN A 48 -6.70 13.54 -1.69
C ASN A 48 -6.14 14.96 -1.80
N SER A 49 -4.91 15.14 -2.29
CA SER A 49 -4.27 16.45 -2.36
C SER A 49 -4.83 17.38 -3.45
N GLY A 50 -5.53 16.80 -4.44
CA GLY A 50 -6.04 17.54 -5.60
C GLY A 50 -4.96 17.93 -6.62
N ASN A 51 -3.71 17.46 -6.44
CA ASN A 51 -2.61 17.67 -7.38
C ASN A 51 -2.49 16.46 -8.33
N GLU A 52 -2.49 16.71 -9.64
CA GLU A 52 -2.42 15.64 -10.65
C GLU A 52 -1.11 14.84 -10.60
N TYR A 53 0.02 15.48 -10.28
CA TYR A 53 1.31 14.80 -10.13
C TYR A 53 1.30 13.88 -8.91
N GLU A 54 0.77 14.35 -7.78
CA GLU A 54 0.66 13.50 -6.59
C GLU A 54 -0.35 12.37 -6.81
N TYR A 55 -1.44 12.62 -7.54
CA TYR A 55 -2.38 11.56 -7.93
C TYR A 55 -1.71 10.49 -8.80
N ALA A 56 -0.84 10.89 -9.74
CA ALA A 56 -0.04 9.95 -10.53
C ALA A 56 0.96 9.16 -9.65
N ASP A 57 1.62 9.81 -8.70
CA ASP A 57 2.51 9.15 -7.73
C ASP A 57 1.77 8.11 -6.88
N ALA A 58 0.52 8.40 -6.45
CA ALA A 58 -0.31 7.42 -5.76
C ALA A 58 -0.58 6.19 -6.64
N GLY A 59 -0.75 6.41 -7.95
CA GLY A 59 -0.77 5.36 -8.98
C GLY A 59 0.47 4.47 -8.95
N GLU A 60 1.66 5.06 -8.88
CA GLU A 60 2.92 4.30 -8.82
C GLU A 60 3.05 3.51 -7.50
N ILE A 61 2.68 4.10 -6.36
CA ILE A 61 2.64 3.38 -5.08
C ILE A 61 1.73 2.15 -5.20
N ALA A 62 0.53 2.31 -5.74
CA ALA A 62 -0.41 1.20 -5.92
C ALA A 62 0.11 0.11 -6.87
N LYS A 63 0.85 0.47 -7.92
CA LYS A 63 1.51 -0.49 -8.82
C LYS A 63 2.59 -1.30 -8.11
N VAL A 64 3.42 -0.66 -7.30
CA VAL A 64 4.47 -1.34 -6.54
C VAL A 64 3.87 -2.27 -5.49
N VAL A 65 2.83 -1.84 -4.77
CA VAL A 65 2.09 -2.71 -3.85
C VAL A 65 1.50 -3.90 -4.58
N ASN A 66 0.96 -3.72 -5.79
CA ASN A 66 0.44 -4.82 -6.60
C ASN A 66 1.54 -5.80 -7.03
N LEU A 67 2.71 -5.30 -7.43
CA LEU A 67 3.87 -6.14 -7.77
C LEU A 67 4.25 -7.04 -6.58
N ILE A 68 4.30 -6.46 -5.38
CA ILE A 68 4.57 -7.17 -4.13
C ILE A 68 3.46 -8.18 -3.84
N TYR A 69 2.19 -7.80 -4.01
CA TYR A 69 1.04 -8.67 -3.77
C TYR A 69 1.07 -9.93 -4.66
N GLN A 70 1.34 -9.74 -5.95
CA GLN A 70 1.42 -10.83 -6.92
C GLN A 70 2.60 -11.76 -6.65
N GLY A 71 3.78 -11.19 -6.37
CA GLY A 71 5.03 -11.92 -6.13
C GLY A 71 5.24 -12.41 -4.68
N GLY A 72 4.32 -12.06 -3.78
CA GLY A 72 4.34 -12.37 -2.35
C GLY A 72 3.73 -13.72 -2.01
N ASN A 73 4.12 -14.26 -0.85
CA ASN A 73 3.48 -15.43 -0.26
C ASN A 73 2.15 -15.04 0.43
N GLN A 74 1.43 -16.01 0.99
CA GLN A 74 0.15 -15.76 1.67
C GLN A 74 0.28 -14.73 2.80
N TYR A 75 1.39 -14.76 3.54
CA TYR A 75 1.65 -13.80 4.61
C TYR A 75 1.70 -12.36 4.08
N ILE A 76 2.47 -12.09 3.02
CA ILE A 76 2.57 -10.75 2.41
C ILE A 76 1.23 -10.28 1.84
N ARG A 77 0.48 -11.17 1.20
CA ARG A 77 -0.86 -10.85 0.69
C ARG A 77 -1.80 -10.43 1.82
N ASN A 78 -1.83 -11.21 2.89
CA ASN A 78 -2.62 -10.88 4.09
C ASN A 78 -2.16 -9.56 4.72
N ALA A 79 -0.85 -9.30 4.78
CA ALA A 79 -0.33 -8.04 5.34
C ALA A 79 -0.77 -6.82 4.49
N ILE A 80 -0.74 -6.94 3.16
CA ILE A 80 -1.23 -5.89 2.25
C ILE A 80 -2.73 -5.67 2.41
N GLU A 81 -3.51 -6.75 2.45
CA GLU A 81 -4.96 -6.69 2.69
C GLU A 81 -5.24 -5.97 4.02
N ASN A 82 -4.58 -6.38 5.10
CA ASN A 82 -4.82 -5.88 6.45
C ASN A 82 -4.35 -4.44 6.70
N GLU A 83 -3.20 -4.03 6.16
CA GLU A 83 -2.61 -2.73 6.48
C GLU A 83 -2.81 -1.68 5.39
N PHE A 84 -2.71 -2.09 4.13
CA PHE A 84 -2.82 -1.18 3.00
C PHE A 84 -4.28 -1.04 2.54
N LEU A 85 -4.92 -2.15 2.16
CA LEU A 85 -6.28 -2.11 1.63
C LEU A 85 -7.30 -1.72 2.71
N THR A 86 -7.18 -2.26 3.93
CA THR A 86 -8.04 -1.86 5.04
C THR A 86 -7.93 -0.36 5.31
N LYS A 87 -6.74 0.22 5.34
CA LYS A 87 -6.60 1.67 5.57
C LYS A 87 -7.27 2.49 4.45
N LEU A 88 -7.07 2.12 3.19
CA LEU A 88 -7.80 2.74 2.07
C LEU A 88 -9.30 2.57 2.19
N SER A 89 -9.76 1.43 2.72
CA SER A 89 -11.18 1.16 2.91
C SER A 89 -11.76 1.98 4.04
N THR A 90 -11.05 2.23 5.15
CA THR A 90 -11.60 3.02 6.26
C THR A 90 -11.81 4.51 5.96
N GLU A 91 -11.18 5.01 4.90
CA GLU A 91 -11.31 6.40 4.42
C GLU A 91 -12.21 6.46 3.18
N GLU A 92 -12.92 5.37 2.86
CA GLU A 92 -13.79 5.32 1.71
C GLU A 92 -15.10 6.09 1.94
N SER A 93 -15.62 6.59 0.84
CA SER A 93 -16.92 7.22 0.71
C SER A 93 -17.37 6.98 -0.73
N PRO A 94 -18.66 7.15 -1.06
CA PRO A 94 -19.10 7.04 -2.45
C PRO A 94 -18.30 7.91 -3.43
N ALA A 95 -17.80 9.07 -2.97
CA ALA A 95 -16.98 9.97 -3.77
C ALA A 95 -15.51 9.53 -3.93
N SER A 96 -14.91 8.89 -2.91
CA SER A 96 -13.51 8.43 -2.97
C SER A 96 -13.37 7.03 -3.57
N LEU A 97 -14.41 6.19 -3.53
CA LEU A 97 -14.38 4.83 -4.11
C LEU A 97 -13.94 4.83 -5.58
N LYS A 98 -14.50 5.73 -6.40
CA LYS A 98 -14.10 5.84 -7.81
C LYS A 98 -12.62 6.16 -7.96
N LYS A 99 -12.11 7.12 -7.17
CA LYS A 99 -10.69 7.52 -7.20
C LYS A 99 -9.77 6.39 -6.79
N HIS A 100 -10.15 5.61 -5.77
CA HIS A 100 -9.39 4.45 -5.31
C HIS A 100 -9.35 3.38 -6.41
N LEU A 101 -10.50 3.07 -7.03
CA LEU A 101 -10.58 2.09 -8.11
C LEU A 101 -9.81 2.54 -9.36
N ASP A 102 -9.77 3.83 -9.69
CA ASP A 102 -9.02 4.34 -10.84
C ASP A 102 -7.50 4.13 -10.66
N ILE A 103 -6.98 4.29 -9.44
CA ILE A 103 -5.56 4.11 -9.11
C ILE A 103 -5.15 2.66 -8.90
N LEU A 104 -5.97 1.85 -8.22
CA LEU A 104 -5.60 0.48 -7.89
C LEU A 104 -5.50 -0.37 -9.16
N PRO A 105 -4.44 -1.19 -9.31
CA PRO A 105 -4.39 -2.23 -10.34
C PRO A 105 -5.50 -3.27 -10.19
N LYS A 106 -5.84 -3.95 -11.29
CA LYS A 106 -7.03 -4.82 -11.40
C LYS A 106 -7.10 -5.88 -10.30
N GLU A 107 -5.96 -6.47 -9.95
CA GLU A 107 -5.83 -7.54 -8.97
C GLU A 107 -6.09 -7.02 -7.56
N LEU A 108 -5.55 -5.84 -7.22
CA LEU A 108 -5.86 -5.18 -5.95
C LEU A 108 -7.30 -4.66 -5.88
N ARG A 109 -7.93 -4.25 -7.00
CA ARG A 109 -9.34 -3.80 -6.97
C ARG A 109 -10.27 -4.89 -6.45
N LYS A 110 -10.06 -6.14 -6.87
CA LYS A 110 -10.90 -7.27 -6.43
C LYS A 110 -10.81 -7.45 -4.92
N GLU A 111 -9.60 -7.47 -4.40
CA GLU A 111 -9.39 -7.66 -2.96
C GLU A 111 -9.78 -6.42 -2.16
N TYR A 112 -9.61 -5.21 -2.70
CA TYR A 112 -10.08 -3.97 -2.09
C TYR A 112 -11.60 -3.95 -1.91
N LEU A 113 -12.35 -4.34 -2.94
CA LEU A 113 -13.81 -4.44 -2.85
C LEU A 113 -14.24 -5.52 -1.85
N LYS A 114 -13.51 -6.64 -1.78
CA LYS A 114 -13.72 -7.66 -0.76
C LYS A 114 -13.49 -7.09 0.64
N THR A 115 -12.39 -6.36 0.87
CA THR A 115 -12.09 -5.71 2.16
C THR A 115 -13.22 -4.75 2.59
N ILE A 116 -13.79 -3.97 1.66
CA ILE A 116 -14.94 -3.10 1.97
C ILE A 116 -16.16 -3.91 2.41
N LEU A 117 -16.44 -5.05 1.77
CA LEU A 117 -17.61 -5.88 2.07
C LEU A 117 -17.46 -6.72 3.34
N GLU A 118 -16.23 -6.98 3.79
CA GLU A 118 -15.91 -7.77 4.97
C GLU A 118 -15.79 -6.93 6.27
N ASN A 119 -15.67 -5.61 6.14
CA ASN A 119 -15.72 -4.65 7.25
C ASN A 119 -17.16 -4.40 7.74
#